data_AF-A0A950XCD2-F1
#
_entry.id   AF-A0A950XCD2-F1
#
_cell.length_a   1.000
_cell.length_b   1.000
_cell.length_c   1.000
_cell.angle_alpha   90.00
_cell.angle_beta   90.00
_cell.angle_gamma   90.00
#
_symmetry.space_group_name_H-M   'P 1'
#
loop_
_entity.id
_entity.type
_entity.pdbx_description
1 polymer ?
#
loop_
_entity_poly.entity_id
_entity_poly.type
_entity_poly.pdbx_seq_one_letter_code
_entity_poly.pdbx_strand_id
1 'polypeptide(L)'
;MPSLLENPEPVAVKLLNTVADGYVALHTWPDGHAKHLIRWPLWEWIRYRLEQDGLDAEEIYTRMPTWQHGYRFIRAQRGTLYPDARESVALTVAGMHYAQHPAMELLIKAFLTGLKLAAQQQKSTPPQPAEVFTIRLSLTEFATTVNNVSGTFVEPEELATILQGEPATWSGVNQDGGGWYWDINRVRLRPYRELFKCEEYLIQLEKLIGVSENPLGAEPLLAMALPDALDHLDLAWRLVTNGPLLRVQRVAVAAKLSHPAISADEFESRCSALSDILNGFNLPSNGGTLNNMKAKLTDLLGAHAGRAHDAVDTLRDVIAIRAGQQHSAVLRAERARSRFGLNALGGDWAAQWEQIRGITIQALNIIREEISVLIT
;
A
#
# COMPACT_ATOMS: atom_id res chain seq x y z
N MET A 1 4.53 -19.07 -6.69
CA MET A 1 3.28 -18.39 -6.28
C MET A 1 2.39 -18.27 -7.50
N PRO A 2 1.05 -18.28 -7.32
CA PRO A 2 0.15 -18.30 -8.45
C PRO A 2 0.23 -16.99 -9.24
N SER A 3 0.38 -17.10 -10.56
CA SER A 3 0.18 -15.97 -11.47
C SER A 3 -1.24 -15.41 -11.33
N LEU A 4 -1.44 -14.11 -11.61
CA LEU A 4 -2.79 -13.54 -11.73
C LEU A 4 -3.63 -14.19 -12.83
N LEU A 5 -2.98 -14.90 -13.76
CA LEU A 5 -3.61 -15.64 -14.84
C LEU A 5 -3.84 -17.12 -14.51
N GLU A 6 -3.32 -17.62 -13.39
CA GLU A 6 -3.59 -18.99 -12.97
C GLU A 6 -5.05 -19.11 -12.50
N ASN A 7 -5.73 -20.13 -13.02
CA ASN A 7 -7.12 -20.39 -12.63
C ASN A 7 -7.19 -20.66 -11.12
N PRO A 8 -8.03 -19.93 -10.38
CA PRO A 8 -8.22 -20.19 -8.95
C PRO A 8 -8.87 -21.56 -8.74
N GLU A 9 -8.69 -22.12 -7.54
CA GLU A 9 -9.33 -23.38 -7.17
C GLU A 9 -10.86 -23.30 -7.34
N PRO A 10 -11.55 -24.41 -7.68
CA PRO A 10 -13.00 -24.40 -7.90
C PRO A 10 -13.80 -23.79 -6.74
N VAL A 11 -13.37 -24.01 -5.49
CA VAL A 11 -14.00 -23.44 -4.30
C VAL A 11 -13.82 -21.92 -4.21
N ALA A 12 -12.68 -21.38 -4.67
CA ALA A 12 -12.46 -19.96 -4.77
C ALA A 12 -13.33 -19.34 -5.88
N VAL A 13 -13.44 -19.98 -7.05
CA VAL A 13 -14.37 -19.55 -8.12
C VAL A 13 -15.80 -19.48 -7.58
N LYS A 14 -16.24 -20.47 -6.80
CA LYS A 14 -17.57 -20.48 -6.18
C LYS A 14 -17.80 -19.29 -5.24
N LEU A 15 -16.80 -18.92 -4.44
CA LEU A 15 -16.85 -17.70 -3.61
C LEU A 15 -16.97 -16.44 -4.49
N LEU A 16 -16.16 -16.32 -5.56
CA LEU A 16 -16.22 -15.16 -6.48
C LEU A 16 -17.61 -15.04 -7.16
N ASN A 17 -18.16 -16.16 -7.61
CA ASN A 17 -19.52 -16.21 -8.19
C ASN A 17 -20.57 -15.79 -7.16
N THR A 18 -20.44 -16.23 -5.91
CA THR A 18 -21.35 -15.84 -4.84
C THR A 18 -21.33 -14.32 -4.61
N VAL A 19 -20.14 -13.70 -4.64
CA VAL A 19 -20.03 -12.23 -4.54
C VAL A 19 -20.70 -11.54 -5.74
N ALA A 20 -20.48 -12.05 -6.96
CA ALA A 20 -21.10 -11.51 -8.17
C ALA A 20 -22.63 -11.63 -8.14
N ASP A 21 -23.17 -12.77 -7.72
CA ASP A 21 -24.60 -13.00 -7.56
C ASP A 21 -25.21 -12.05 -6.52
N GLY A 22 -24.51 -11.83 -5.41
CA GLY A 22 -24.89 -10.88 -4.38
C GLY A 22 -24.93 -9.44 -4.90
N TYR A 23 -23.95 -9.05 -5.72
CA TYR A 23 -23.98 -7.77 -6.41
C TYR A 23 -25.22 -7.66 -7.31
N VAL A 24 -25.48 -8.64 -8.18
CA VAL A 24 -26.63 -8.60 -9.11
C VAL A 24 -27.97 -8.53 -8.38
N ALA A 25 -28.15 -9.32 -7.32
CA ALA A 25 -29.37 -9.35 -6.52
C ALA A 25 -29.66 -8.01 -5.81
N LEU A 26 -28.62 -7.22 -5.52
CA LEU A 26 -28.75 -5.89 -4.94
C LEU A 26 -29.12 -4.81 -5.97
N HIS A 27 -28.88 -5.07 -7.26
CA HIS A 27 -29.09 -4.09 -8.33
C HIS A 27 -30.32 -4.39 -9.20
N THR A 28 -30.88 -5.60 -9.12
CA THR A 28 -32.18 -5.94 -9.71
C THR A 28 -33.31 -5.89 -8.68
N TRP A 29 -34.43 -5.26 -9.04
CA TRP A 29 -35.70 -5.39 -8.32
C TRP A 29 -36.35 -6.74 -8.64
N PRO A 30 -37.25 -7.26 -7.78
CA PRO A 30 -38.02 -8.49 -8.07
C PRO A 30 -38.87 -8.41 -9.34
N ASP A 31 -39.19 -7.21 -9.81
CA ASP A 31 -39.94 -6.93 -11.05
C ASP A 31 -39.04 -6.63 -12.26
N GLY A 32 -37.71 -6.69 -12.10
CA GLY A 32 -36.73 -6.49 -13.16
C GLY A 32 -36.26 -5.05 -13.37
N HIS A 33 -36.75 -4.07 -12.59
CA HIS A 33 -36.21 -2.71 -12.64
C HIS A 33 -34.82 -2.62 -11.97
N ALA A 34 -34.08 -1.51 -12.16
CA ALA A 34 -32.79 -1.27 -11.52
C ALA A 34 -32.92 -0.47 -10.20
N LYS A 35 -32.13 -0.80 -9.17
CA LYS A 35 -32.06 -0.04 -7.90
C LYS A 35 -31.01 1.08 -7.97
N HIS A 36 -31.33 2.25 -7.42
CA HIS A 36 -30.44 3.44 -7.41
C HIS A 36 -29.34 3.44 -6.33
N LEU A 37 -29.24 2.40 -5.50
CA LEU A 37 -28.24 2.33 -4.43
C LEU A 37 -27.23 1.24 -4.75
N ILE A 38 -26.08 1.67 -5.26
CA ILE A 38 -24.97 0.79 -5.58
C ILE A 38 -24.39 0.19 -4.31
N ARG A 39 -24.49 -1.12 -4.15
CA ARG A 39 -23.98 -1.83 -2.98
C ARG A 39 -23.43 -3.18 -3.36
N TRP A 40 -22.20 -3.44 -2.91
CA TRP A 40 -21.65 -4.78 -2.90
C TRP A 40 -22.28 -5.59 -1.74
N PRO A 41 -22.32 -6.93 -1.83
CA PRO A 41 -22.91 -7.75 -0.79
C PRO A 41 -22.12 -7.65 0.52
N LEU A 42 -22.84 -7.83 1.64
CA LEU A 42 -22.22 -7.94 2.95
C LEU A 42 -21.57 -9.32 3.10
N TRP A 43 -20.46 -9.38 3.84
CA TRP A 43 -19.74 -10.62 4.11
C TRP A 43 -20.63 -11.68 4.77
N GLU A 44 -21.48 -11.30 5.72
CA GLU A 44 -22.43 -12.20 6.38
C GLU A 44 -23.34 -12.93 5.38
N TRP A 45 -23.82 -12.24 4.34
CA TRP A 45 -24.66 -12.85 3.32
C TRP A 45 -23.86 -13.86 2.48
N ILE A 46 -22.61 -13.54 2.13
CA ILE A 46 -21.73 -14.44 1.39
C ILE A 46 -21.44 -15.70 2.21
N ARG A 47 -21.11 -15.54 3.51
CA ARG A 47 -20.88 -16.67 4.43
C ARG A 47 -22.08 -17.60 4.48
N TYR A 48 -23.27 -17.04 4.74
CA TYR A 48 -24.51 -17.80 4.81
C TYR A 48 -24.80 -18.56 3.50
N ARG A 49 -24.54 -17.94 2.34
CA ARG A 49 -24.72 -18.59 1.03
C ARG A 49 -23.77 -19.75 0.80
N LEU A 50 -22.49 -19.63 1.17
CA LEU A 50 -21.53 -20.71 1.03
C LEU A 50 -21.76 -21.84 2.04
N GLU A 51 -22.23 -21.51 3.25
CA GLU A 51 -22.59 -22.49 4.26
C GLU A 51 -23.76 -23.38 3.80
N GLN A 52 -24.73 -22.84 3.06
CA GLN A 52 -25.81 -23.63 2.43
C GLN A 52 -25.27 -24.71 1.47
N ASP A 53 -24.10 -24.48 0.88
CA ASP A 53 -23.40 -25.43 0.00
C ASP A 53 -22.36 -26.29 0.75
N GLY A 54 -22.29 -26.19 2.09
CA GLY A 54 -21.35 -26.92 2.94
C GLY A 54 -19.91 -26.41 2.86
N LEU A 55 -19.72 -25.14 2.49
CA LEU A 55 -18.41 -24.51 2.31
C LEU A 55 -18.14 -23.46 3.40
N ASP A 56 -16.90 -23.40 3.88
CA ASP A 56 -16.43 -22.38 4.83
C ASP A 56 -15.84 -21.19 4.06
N ALA A 57 -16.49 -20.03 4.14
CA ALA A 57 -16.09 -18.83 3.42
C ALA A 57 -14.77 -18.25 3.94
N GLU A 58 -14.49 -18.35 5.24
CA GLU A 58 -13.24 -17.88 5.85
C GLU A 58 -12.05 -18.77 5.46
N GLU A 59 -12.24 -20.09 5.42
CA GLU A 59 -11.22 -21.03 4.94
C GLU A 59 -10.88 -20.74 3.47
N ILE A 60 -11.88 -20.58 2.61
CA ILE A 60 -11.67 -20.27 1.19
C ILE A 60 -10.97 -18.91 1.06
N TYR A 61 -11.43 -17.88 1.78
CA TYR A 61 -10.87 -16.53 1.71
C TYR A 61 -9.39 -16.47 2.13
N THR A 62 -9.03 -17.16 3.21
CA THR A 62 -7.66 -17.17 3.74
C THR A 62 -6.69 -17.95 2.86
N ARG A 63 -7.17 -18.96 2.12
CA ARG A 63 -6.36 -19.75 1.17
C ARG A 63 -6.12 -19.06 -0.17
N MET A 64 -6.89 -18.03 -0.51
CA MET A 64 -6.70 -17.30 -1.76
C MET A 64 -5.32 -16.59 -1.80
N PRO A 65 -4.69 -16.51 -2.98
CA PRO A 65 -3.45 -15.76 -3.14
C PRO A 65 -3.63 -14.28 -2.78
N THR A 66 -2.58 -13.72 -2.18
CA THR A 66 -2.43 -12.29 -1.93
C THR A 66 -1.17 -11.82 -2.65
N TRP A 67 -1.29 -10.82 -3.51
CA TRP A 67 -0.16 -10.23 -4.23
C TRP A 67 0.39 -9.01 -3.49
N GLN A 68 1.41 -8.35 -4.05
CA GLN A 68 1.94 -7.12 -3.45
C GLN A 68 0.85 -6.09 -3.22
N HIS A 69 1.07 -5.24 -2.21
CA HIS A 69 0.12 -4.21 -1.81
C HIS A 69 -1.24 -4.77 -1.37
N GLY A 70 -1.29 -6.02 -0.91
CA GLY A 70 -2.53 -6.63 -0.40
C GLY A 70 -3.59 -6.88 -1.47
N TYR A 71 -3.23 -6.82 -2.76
CA TYR A 71 -4.18 -7.09 -3.84
C TYR A 71 -4.65 -8.55 -3.77
N ARG A 72 -5.96 -8.75 -3.94
CA ARG A 72 -6.65 -10.03 -3.89
C ARG A 72 -7.77 -10.03 -4.94
N PHE A 73 -8.35 -11.18 -5.22
CA PHE A 73 -9.57 -11.27 -6.03
C PHE A 73 -10.77 -10.55 -5.38
N ILE A 74 -10.77 -10.51 -4.05
CA ILE A 74 -11.82 -9.90 -3.24
C ILE A 74 -11.24 -8.78 -2.40
N ARG A 75 -11.87 -7.61 -2.46
CA ARG A 75 -11.55 -6.44 -1.67
C ARG A 75 -12.51 -6.30 -0.48
N ALA A 76 -11.92 -6.23 0.70
CA ALA A 76 -12.54 -5.80 1.94
C ALA A 76 -12.02 -4.38 2.28
N GLN A 77 -12.83 -3.57 2.95
CA GLN A 77 -12.44 -2.25 3.45
C GLN A 77 -11.41 -2.31 4.59
N ARG A 78 -11.39 -3.38 5.38
CA ARG A 78 -10.51 -3.58 6.54
C ARG A 78 -9.48 -4.67 6.26
N GLY A 79 -8.21 -4.37 6.58
CA GLY A 79 -7.07 -5.30 6.44
C GLY A 79 -7.00 -6.35 7.55
N THR A 80 -8.13 -6.95 7.92
CA THR A 80 -8.22 -8.09 8.85
C THR A 80 -7.99 -9.42 8.11
N LEU A 81 -7.81 -10.51 8.86
CA LEU A 81 -7.58 -11.85 8.28
C LEU A 81 -8.72 -12.31 7.36
N TYR A 82 -9.95 -11.90 7.70
CA TYR A 82 -11.17 -12.02 6.90
C TYR A 82 -12.08 -10.81 7.18
N PRO A 83 -13.03 -10.50 6.29
CA PRO A 83 -13.92 -9.34 6.45
C PRO A 83 -14.84 -9.46 7.67
N ASP A 84 -15.22 -8.33 8.27
CA ASP A 84 -16.25 -8.31 9.33
C ASP A 84 -17.63 -8.68 8.74
N ALA A 85 -18.52 -9.29 9.52
CA ALA A 85 -19.86 -9.71 9.05
C ALA A 85 -20.66 -8.60 8.35
N ARG A 86 -20.55 -7.36 8.87
CA ARG A 86 -21.24 -6.16 8.34
C ARG A 86 -20.48 -5.45 7.24
N GLU A 87 -19.34 -5.97 6.84
CA GLU A 87 -18.48 -5.34 5.85
C GLU A 87 -18.97 -5.64 4.44
N SER A 88 -18.95 -4.62 3.59
CA SER A 88 -19.25 -4.77 2.17
C SER A 88 -18.02 -5.31 1.44
N VAL A 89 -18.23 -6.31 0.58
CA VAL A 89 -17.15 -7.05 -0.07
C VAL A 89 -17.26 -6.96 -1.59
N ALA A 90 -16.26 -6.35 -2.22
CA ALA A 90 -16.25 -6.07 -3.66
C ALA A 90 -15.27 -6.97 -4.41
N LEU A 91 -15.54 -7.25 -5.69
CA LEU A 91 -14.56 -7.91 -6.56
C LEU A 91 -13.56 -6.89 -7.12
N THR A 92 -12.31 -7.29 -7.26
CA THR A 92 -11.33 -6.62 -8.14
C THR A 92 -11.54 -7.08 -9.57
N VAL A 93 -10.91 -6.44 -10.56
CA VAL A 93 -10.98 -6.83 -11.98
C VAL A 93 -10.53 -8.28 -12.17
N ALA A 94 -9.54 -8.73 -11.41
CA ALA A 94 -9.15 -10.14 -11.41
C ALA A 94 -10.28 -11.04 -10.87
N GLY A 95 -10.91 -10.67 -9.75
CA GLY A 95 -12.04 -11.42 -9.20
C GLY A 95 -13.26 -11.44 -10.14
N MET A 96 -13.55 -10.31 -10.79
CA MET A 96 -14.60 -10.17 -11.80
C MET A 96 -14.36 -11.07 -13.01
N HIS A 97 -13.11 -11.16 -13.48
CA HIS A 97 -12.73 -12.00 -14.61
C HIS A 97 -13.01 -13.47 -14.32
N TYR A 98 -12.61 -13.95 -13.14
CA TYR A 98 -12.80 -15.35 -12.75
C TYR A 98 -14.22 -15.69 -12.31
N ALA A 99 -15.03 -14.70 -11.90
CA ALA A 99 -16.44 -14.91 -11.61
C ALA A 99 -17.27 -15.24 -12.87
N GLN A 100 -16.77 -14.94 -14.07
CA GLN A 100 -17.42 -15.24 -15.36
C GLN A 100 -18.91 -14.85 -15.44
N HIS A 101 -19.31 -13.83 -14.69
CA HIS A 101 -20.70 -13.38 -14.61
C HIS A 101 -20.94 -12.23 -15.61
N PRO A 102 -22.01 -12.23 -16.42
CA PRO A 102 -22.22 -11.21 -17.46
C PRO A 102 -22.21 -9.76 -16.95
N ALA A 103 -22.78 -9.52 -15.76
CA ALA A 103 -22.71 -8.20 -15.12
C ALA A 103 -21.27 -7.76 -14.82
N MET A 104 -20.39 -8.69 -14.42
CA MET A 104 -18.98 -8.40 -14.15
C MET A 104 -18.22 -8.08 -15.44
N GLU A 105 -18.56 -8.72 -16.56
CA GLU A 105 -17.99 -8.39 -17.87
C GLU A 105 -18.30 -6.94 -18.28
N LEU A 106 -19.52 -6.45 -18.00
CA LEU A 106 -19.88 -5.06 -18.25
C LEU A 106 -19.06 -4.09 -17.39
N LEU A 107 -18.84 -4.41 -16.10
CA LEU A 107 -18.00 -3.61 -15.21
C LEU A 107 -16.55 -3.57 -15.69
N ILE A 108 -15.98 -4.72 -16.07
CA ILE A 108 -14.63 -4.81 -16.64
C ILE A 108 -14.55 -3.97 -17.92
N LYS A 109 -15.52 -4.08 -18.82
CA LYS A 109 -15.56 -3.32 -20.08
C LYS A 109 -15.59 -1.81 -19.83
N ALA A 110 -16.40 -1.36 -18.88
CA ALA A 110 -16.47 0.04 -18.47
C ALA A 110 -15.12 0.52 -17.89
N PHE A 111 -14.53 -0.27 -16.99
CA PHE A 111 -13.22 0.02 -16.41
C PHE A 111 -12.10 0.15 -17.44
N LEU A 112 -11.94 -0.83 -18.35
CA LEU A 112 -10.92 -0.80 -19.40
C LEU A 112 -11.11 0.38 -20.35
N THR A 113 -12.36 0.70 -20.68
CA THR A 113 -12.70 1.88 -21.49
C THR A 113 -12.33 3.16 -20.76
N GLY A 114 -12.63 3.26 -19.47
CA GLY A 114 -12.24 4.37 -18.61
C GLY A 114 -10.73 4.57 -18.56
N LEU A 115 -9.95 3.50 -18.34
CA LEU A 115 -8.48 3.57 -18.39
C LEU A 115 -7.98 4.14 -19.72
N LYS A 116 -8.52 3.64 -20.84
CA LYS A 116 -8.12 4.08 -22.18
C LYS A 116 -8.41 5.55 -22.41
N LEU A 117 -9.64 6.00 -22.11
CA LEU A 117 -10.06 7.40 -22.28
C LEU A 117 -9.22 8.33 -21.39
N ALA A 118 -9.01 7.97 -20.13
CA ALA A 118 -8.17 8.74 -19.22
C ALA A 118 -6.71 8.80 -19.70
N ALA A 119 -6.16 7.69 -20.21
CA ALA A 119 -4.80 7.67 -20.74
C ALA A 119 -4.63 8.52 -22.02
N GLN A 120 -5.69 8.64 -22.83
CA GLN A 120 -5.77 9.53 -23.99
C GLN A 120 -5.87 11.00 -23.57
N GLN A 121 -6.67 11.31 -22.54
CA GLN A 121 -6.78 12.65 -21.97
C GLN A 121 -5.45 13.12 -21.38
N GLN A 122 -4.76 12.25 -20.64
CA GLN A 122 -3.44 12.52 -20.10
C GLN A 122 -2.39 12.78 -21.20
N LYS A 123 -2.53 12.12 -22.36
CA LYS A 123 -1.61 12.31 -23.50
C LYS A 123 -1.86 13.62 -24.25
N SER A 124 -3.13 13.99 -24.41
CA SER A 124 -3.55 15.16 -25.20
C SER A 124 -3.38 16.48 -24.44
N THR A 125 -3.14 16.43 -23.13
CA THR A 125 -2.90 17.62 -22.31
C THR A 125 -1.40 17.91 -22.22
N PRO A 126 -0.88 18.95 -22.91
CA PRO A 126 0.55 19.27 -22.87
C PRO A 126 0.94 19.81 -21.50
N PRO A 127 2.11 19.41 -20.95
CA PRO A 127 2.58 19.94 -19.68
C PRO A 127 3.01 21.39 -19.80
N GLN A 128 2.71 22.20 -18.77
CA GLN A 128 3.22 23.56 -18.67
C GLN A 128 4.51 23.58 -17.84
N PRO A 129 5.60 24.20 -18.32
CA PRO A 129 6.91 24.12 -17.67
C PRO A 129 7.02 24.90 -16.35
N ALA A 130 6.12 25.87 -16.12
CA ALA A 130 6.17 26.76 -14.96
C ALA A 130 5.00 26.57 -13.98
N GLU A 131 4.04 25.70 -14.29
CA GLU A 131 2.81 25.54 -13.51
C GLU A 131 2.51 24.07 -13.22
N VAL A 132 2.20 23.78 -11.95
CA VAL A 132 1.68 22.47 -11.56
C VAL A 132 0.23 22.40 -12.00
N PHE A 133 -0.01 21.88 -13.20
CA PHE A 133 -1.37 21.65 -13.70
C PHE A 133 -1.92 20.33 -13.15
N THR A 134 -3.23 20.29 -12.89
CA THR A 134 -3.96 19.10 -12.42
C THR A 134 -5.01 18.72 -13.46
N ILE A 135 -5.01 17.47 -13.92
CA ILE A 135 -6.09 16.95 -14.79
C ILE A 135 -7.07 16.20 -13.90
N ARG A 136 -8.22 16.82 -13.61
CA ARG A 136 -9.31 16.20 -12.85
C ARG A 136 -10.47 15.85 -13.78
N LEU A 137 -10.94 14.61 -13.71
CA LEU A 137 -12.13 14.15 -14.41
C LEU A 137 -13.28 14.04 -13.42
N SER A 138 -14.39 14.75 -13.67
CA SER A 138 -15.65 14.52 -12.94
C SER A 138 -16.16 13.12 -13.26
N LEU A 139 -16.36 12.25 -12.26
CA LEU A 139 -16.82 10.89 -12.54
C LEU A 139 -18.27 10.83 -13.03
N THR A 140 -19.09 11.85 -12.78
CA THR A 140 -20.44 11.96 -13.34
C THR A 140 -20.41 12.12 -14.86
N GLU A 141 -19.62 13.09 -15.35
CA GLU A 141 -19.47 13.35 -16.79
C GLU A 141 -18.65 12.24 -17.46
N PHE A 142 -17.64 11.74 -16.76
CA PHE A 142 -16.75 10.71 -17.27
C PHE A 142 -17.45 9.36 -17.39
N ALA A 143 -18.29 8.96 -16.43
CA ALA A 143 -19.10 7.75 -16.54
C ALA A 143 -20.04 7.80 -17.75
N THR A 144 -20.67 8.96 -18.01
CA THR A 144 -21.49 9.16 -19.21
C THR A 144 -20.67 8.93 -20.49
N THR A 145 -19.44 9.46 -20.53
CA THR A 145 -18.53 9.27 -21.68
C THR A 145 -18.11 7.80 -21.82
N VAL A 146 -17.77 7.13 -20.72
CA VAL A 146 -17.42 5.71 -20.69
C VAL A 146 -18.58 4.85 -21.19
N ASN A 147 -19.79 5.10 -20.69
CA ASN A 147 -21.02 4.39 -21.08
C ASN A 147 -21.29 4.53 -22.58
N ASN A 148 -21.20 5.75 -23.11
CA ASN A 148 -21.40 6.02 -24.54
C ASN A 148 -20.39 5.26 -25.44
N VAL A 149 -19.12 5.20 -25.04
CA VAL A 149 -18.07 4.53 -25.83
C VAL A 149 -18.11 3.01 -25.69
N SER A 150 -18.38 2.51 -24.49
CA SER A 150 -18.36 1.08 -24.19
C SER A 150 -19.70 0.39 -24.43
N GLY A 151 -20.80 1.12 -24.58
CA GLY A 151 -22.15 0.56 -24.59
C GLY A 151 -22.51 -0.12 -23.27
N THR A 152 -22.03 0.44 -22.16
CA THR A 152 -22.36 0.00 -20.78
C THR A 152 -23.25 1.02 -20.10
N PHE A 153 -23.74 0.70 -18.91
CA PHE A 153 -24.62 1.55 -18.11
C PHE A 153 -24.15 1.56 -16.66
N VAL A 154 -22.88 1.93 -16.44
CA VAL A 154 -22.34 2.05 -15.09
C VAL A 154 -22.64 3.43 -14.51
N GLU A 155 -23.10 3.48 -13.27
CA GLU A 155 -23.31 4.73 -12.56
C GLU A 155 -21.97 5.33 -12.10
N PRO A 156 -21.90 6.65 -11.79
CA PRO A 156 -20.67 7.31 -11.38
C PRO A 156 -20.02 6.69 -10.14
N GLU A 157 -20.80 6.34 -9.11
CA GLU A 157 -20.28 5.70 -7.90
C GLU A 157 -19.80 4.26 -8.15
N GLU A 158 -20.39 3.55 -9.12
CA GLU A 158 -19.95 2.22 -9.57
C GLU A 158 -18.57 2.31 -10.19
N LEU A 159 -18.42 3.23 -11.15
CA LEU A 159 -17.14 3.49 -11.80
C LEU A 159 -16.09 3.93 -10.79
N ALA A 160 -16.44 4.81 -9.85
CA ALA A 160 -15.56 5.22 -8.75
C ALA A 160 -15.10 4.01 -7.92
N THR A 161 -16.03 3.15 -7.54
CA THR A 161 -15.77 1.97 -6.70
C THR A 161 -14.81 1.01 -7.39
N ILE A 162 -14.98 0.78 -8.70
CA ILE A 162 -14.10 -0.12 -9.48
C ILE A 162 -12.72 0.50 -9.65
N LEU A 163 -12.64 1.79 -10.02
CA LEU A 163 -11.36 2.49 -10.13
C LEU A 163 -10.63 2.54 -8.77
N GLN A 164 -11.32 2.65 -7.64
CA GLN A 164 -10.67 2.55 -6.33
C GLN A 164 -10.23 1.13 -5.95
N GLY A 165 -10.77 0.10 -6.62
CA GLY A 165 -10.39 -1.28 -6.40
C GLY A 165 -9.03 -1.63 -6.99
N GLU A 166 -8.59 -0.88 -8.00
CA GLU A 166 -7.50 -1.32 -8.87
C GLU A 166 -6.16 -0.60 -8.65
N PRO A 167 -5.03 -1.34 -8.58
CA PRO A 167 -3.69 -0.77 -8.40
C PRO A 167 -3.30 0.30 -9.40
N ALA A 168 -3.79 0.20 -10.64
CA ALA A 168 -3.54 1.19 -11.68
C ALA A 168 -4.11 2.59 -11.35
N THR A 169 -5.05 2.66 -10.41
CA THR A 169 -5.94 3.82 -10.21
C THR A 169 -6.09 4.28 -8.75
N TRP A 170 -5.55 3.54 -7.77
CA TRP A 170 -5.64 3.82 -6.33
C TRP A 170 -5.37 5.28 -5.92
N SER A 171 -4.33 5.92 -6.46
CA SER A 171 -3.93 7.27 -6.03
C SER A 171 -4.73 8.41 -6.67
N GLY A 172 -5.63 8.10 -7.60
CA GLY A 172 -6.32 9.11 -8.42
C GLY A 172 -7.75 9.39 -8.00
N VAL A 173 -8.49 8.40 -7.49
CA VAL A 173 -9.95 8.53 -7.30
C VAL A 173 -10.27 9.05 -5.90
N ASN A 174 -10.95 10.19 -5.84
CA ASN A 174 -11.25 10.90 -4.60
C ASN A 174 -12.69 11.42 -4.61
N GLN A 175 -13.20 11.74 -3.43
CA GLN A 175 -14.50 12.37 -3.25
C GLN A 175 -14.32 13.72 -2.58
N ASP A 176 -15.01 14.74 -3.06
CA ASP A 176 -15.12 16.04 -2.40
C ASP A 176 -16.58 16.52 -2.36
N GLY A 177 -16.82 17.76 -1.92
CA GLY A 177 -18.16 18.35 -1.83
C GLY A 177 -18.90 18.48 -3.16
N GLY A 178 -18.22 18.30 -4.30
CA GLY A 178 -18.80 18.27 -5.65
C GLY A 178 -19.05 16.85 -6.19
N GLY A 179 -18.73 15.81 -5.43
CA GLY A 179 -18.91 14.42 -5.82
C GLY A 179 -17.58 13.70 -6.08
N TRP A 180 -17.65 12.62 -6.85
CA TRP A 180 -16.49 11.81 -7.17
C TRP A 180 -15.70 12.40 -8.34
N TYR A 181 -14.38 12.43 -8.21
CA TYR A 181 -13.48 12.83 -9.27
C TYR A 181 -12.25 11.92 -9.36
N TRP A 182 -11.61 11.93 -10.53
CA TRP A 182 -10.38 11.19 -10.78
C TRP A 182 -9.26 12.15 -11.20
N ASP A 183 -8.26 12.32 -10.33
CA ASP A 183 -7.01 13.04 -10.62
C ASP A 183 -6.06 12.11 -11.39
N ILE A 184 -6.02 12.29 -12.71
CA ILE A 184 -5.23 11.41 -13.59
C ILE A 184 -3.75 11.79 -13.63
N ASN A 185 -3.32 12.87 -12.95
CA ASN A 185 -1.89 13.20 -12.84
C ASN A 185 -1.17 12.36 -11.80
N ARG A 186 -1.92 11.75 -10.86
CA ARG A 186 -1.39 10.89 -9.80
C ARG A 186 -1.24 9.43 -10.19
N VAL A 187 -1.64 9.07 -11.40
CA VAL A 187 -1.69 7.68 -11.87
C VAL A 187 -0.90 7.50 -13.17
N ARG A 188 -0.20 6.36 -13.27
CA ARG A 188 0.62 6.02 -14.43
C ARG A 188 -0.21 5.27 -15.46
N LEU A 189 -0.94 5.99 -16.30
CA LEU A 189 -1.88 5.39 -17.27
C LEU A 189 -1.23 4.96 -18.60
N ARG A 190 0.01 5.40 -18.87
CA ARG A 190 0.71 5.08 -20.13
C ARG A 190 0.76 3.59 -20.49
N PRO A 191 1.00 2.64 -19.56
CA PRO A 191 1.02 1.21 -19.86
C PRO A 191 -0.34 0.64 -20.32
N TYR A 192 -1.44 1.33 -20.01
CA TYR A 192 -2.80 0.83 -20.19
C TYR A 192 -3.51 1.37 -21.44
N ARG A 193 -2.81 2.17 -22.27
CA ARG A 193 -3.40 2.90 -23.42
C ARG A 193 -4.01 2.01 -24.50
N GLU A 194 -3.37 0.87 -24.75
CA GLU A 194 -3.70 -0.03 -25.85
C GLU A 194 -4.30 -1.35 -25.34
N LEU A 195 -4.85 -1.36 -24.12
CA LEU A 195 -5.48 -2.55 -23.57
C LEU A 195 -6.94 -2.63 -24.02
N PHE A 196 -7.30 -3.77 -24.57
CA PHE A 196 -8.65 -4.06 -25.05
C PHE A 196 -9.29 -5.23 -24.30
N LYS A 197 -8.47 -6.08 -23.69
CA LYS A 197 -8.92 -7.30 -23.01
C LYS A 197 -8.52 -7.33 -21.55
N CYS A 198 -9.29 -8.06 -20.75
CA CYS A 198 -9.04 -8.21 -19.33
C CYS A 198 -7.71 -8.92 -19.06
N GLU A 199 -7.38 -9.94 -19.84
CA GLU A 199 -6.15 -10.71 -19.70
C GLU A 199 -4.92 -9.84 -19.97
N GLU A 200 -4.99 -8.95 -20.96
CA GLU A 200 -3.93 -7.98 -21.25
C GLU A 200 -3.74 -7.02 -20.06
N TYR A 201 -4.84 -6.60 -19.43
CA TYR A 201 -4.79 -5.82 -18.20
C TYR A 201 -4.15 -6.58 -17.05
N LEU A 202 -4.55 -7.83 -16.81
CA LEU A 202 -3.97 -8.66 -15.74
C LEU A 202 -2.47 -8.91 -15.94
N ILE A 203 -2.00 -9.08 -17.19
CA ILE A 203 -0.56 -9.18 -17.50
C ILE A 203 0.19 -7.89 -17.13
N GLN A 204 -0.39 -6.72 -17.43
CA GLN A 204 0.23 -5.44 -17.03
C GLN A 204 0.15 -5.23 -15.52
N LEU A 205 -0.95 -5.67 -14.90
CA LEU A 205 -1.14 -5.61 -13.47
C LEU A 205 -0.09 -6.46 -12.76
N GLU A 206 0.17 -7.68 -13.22
CA GLU A 206 1.19 -8.57 -12.67
C GLU A 206 2.59 -7.95 -12.66
N LYS A 207 2.91 -7.08 -13.62
CA LYS A 207 4.18 -6.32 -13.61
C LYS A 207 4.22 -5.23 -12.54
N LEU A 208 3.07 -4.72 -12.14
CA LEU A 208 2.92 -3.64 -11.16
C LEU A 208 2.83 -4.19 -9.73
N ILE A 209 2.01 -5.22 -9.53
CA ILE A 209 1.80 -5.87 -8.23
C ILE A 209 2.55 -7.20 -8.13
N GLY A 210 3.64 -7.32 -8.91
CA GLY A 210 4.43 -8.53 -9.06
C GLY A 210 4.76 -9.17 -7.73
N VAL A 211 5.16 -10.44 -7.75
CA VAL A 211 5.37 -11.21 -6.52
C VAL A 211 6.16 -10.39 -5.52
N SER A 212 5.66 -10.28 -4.29
CA SER A 212 6.45 -9.73 -3.20
C SER A 212 7.62 -10.67 -3.07
N GLU A 213 8.78 -10.27 -3.61
CA GLU A 213 10.06 -10.69 -3.06
C GLU A 213 10.15 -10.05 -1.68
N ASN A 214 9.23 -10.39 -0.79
CA ASN A 214 9.58 -10.53 0.60
C ASN A 214 10.71 -11.57 0.52
N PRO A 215 11.95 -11.25 0.93
CA PRO A 215 13.02 -12.23 0.87
C PRO A 215 12.58 -13.42 1.72
N LEU A 216 12.05 -14.45 1.05
CA LEU A 216 11.73 -15.75 1.60
C LEU A 216 13.07 -16.31 2.06
N GLY A 217 13.46 -15.99 3.29
CA GLY A 217 14.78 -16.34 3.83
C GLY A 217 15.45 -15.29 4.69
N ALA A 218 14.87 -14.10 4.92
CA ALA A 218 15.35 -13.30 6.05
C ALA A 218 14.97 -14.03 7.35
N GLU A 219 15.96 -14.55 8.06
CA GLU A 219 15.72 -15.11 9.39
C GLU A 219 14.98 -14.08 10.25
N PRO A 220 13.96 -14.50 11.03
CA PRO A 220 13.23 -13.59 11.89
C PRO A 220 14.21 -12.88 12.82
N LEU A 221 14.14 -11.55 12.90
CA LEU A 221 15.05 -10.79 13.74
C LEU A 221 14.71 -11.09 15.19
N LEU A 222 15.74 -11.35 15.99
CA LEU A 222 15.59 -11.49 17.44
C LEU A 222 14.89 -10.24 18.01
N ALA A 223 14.04 -10.42 19.02
CA ALA A 223 13.27 -9.33 19.62
C ALA A 223 14.16 -8.15 20.07
N MET A 224 15.38 -8.43 20.55
CA MET A 224 16.34 -7.43 21.02
C MET A 224 17.26 -6.86 19.93
N ALA A 225 17.20 -7.35 18.69
CA ALA A 225 18.16 -6.96 17.65
C ALA A 225 18.21 -5.45 17.37
N LEU A 226 17.05 -4.77 17.38
CA LEU A 226 16.99 -3.31 17.17
C LEU A 226 17.49 -2.51 18.40
N PRO A 227 17.03 -2.79 19.64
CA PRO A 227 17.66 -2.25 20.84
C PRO A 227 19.18 -2.47 20.90
N ASP A 228 19.66 -3.68 20.61
CA ASP A 228 21.09 -4.00 20.65
C ASP A 228 21.88 -3.20 19.60
N ALA A 229 21.33 -3.01 18.39
CA ALA A 229 21.97 -2.19 17.36
C ALA A 229 22.08 -0.71 17.77
N LEU A 230 21.07 -0.17 18.47
CA LEU A 230 21.09 1.17 19.03
C LEU A 230 22.16 1.30 20.12
N ASP A 231 22.21 0.36 21.07
CA ASP A 231 23.19 0.36 22.15
C ASP A 231 24.63 0.21 21.64
N HIS A 232 24.85 -0.66 20.64
CA HIS A 232 26.16 -0.79 20.00
C HIS A 232 26.61 0.49 19.29
N LEU A 233 25.70 1.18 18.60
CA LEU A 233 26.00 2.47 17.99
C LEU A 233 26.33 3.52 19.05
N ASP A 234 25.56 3.60 20.14
CA ASP A 234 25.83 4.54 21.24
C ASP A 234 27.20 4.28 21.87
N LEU A 235 27.57 3.02 22.09
CA LEU A 235 28.88 2.65 22.62
C LEU A 235 30.02 3.10 21.70
N ALA A 236 29.95 2.76 20.41
CA ALA A 236 30.95 3.19 19.43
C ALA A 236 31.04 4.72 19.36
N TRP A 237 29.89 5.40 19.41
CA TRP A 237 29.83 6.85 19.40
C TRP A 237 30.49 7.49 20.63
N ARG A 238 30.28 6.92 21.83
CA ARG A 238 30.92 7.39 23.06
C ARG A 238 32.44 7.27 23.00
N LEU A 239 32.94 6.17 22.45
CA LEU A 239 34.38 5.94 22.30
C LEU A 239 35.02 6.97 21.36
N VAL A 240 34.33 7.37 20.30
CA VAL A 240 34.84 8.35 19.31
C VAL A 240 34.66 9.80 19.76
N THR A 241 33.54 10.13 20.40
CA THR A 241 33.14 11.53 20.65
C THR A 241 33.24 11.95 22.11
N ASN A 242 33.54 11.02 23.01
CA ASN A 242 33.53 11.20 24.47
C ASN A 242 32.18 11.72 25.02
N GLY A 243 31.07 11.40 24.34
CA GLY A 243 29.73 11.78 24.76
C GLY A 243 28.67 10.77 24.31
N PRO A 244 27.54 10.66 25.02
CA PRO A 244 26.47 9.74 24.63
C PRO A 244 25.75 10.26 23.38
N LEU A 245 25.42 9.35 22.45
CA LEU A 245 24.51 9.60 21.33
C LEU A 245 23.05 9.45 21.78
N LEU A 246 22.73 8.40 22.50
CA LEU A 246 21.38 8.10 22.95
C LEU A 246 21.11 8.74 24.31
N ARG A 247 19.97 9.45 24.41
CA ARG A 247 19.35 9.78 25.69
C ARG A 247 18.17 8.86 25.88
N VAL A 248 18.26 7.90 26.81
CA VAL A 248 17.14 7.03 27.16
C VAL A 248 16.07 7.89 27.82
N GLN A 249 15.08 8.35 27.04
CA GLN A 249 14.01 9.19 27.59
C GLN A 249 13.00 8.36 28.39
N ARG A 250 12.64 7.15 27.91
CA ARG A 250 11.64 6.27 28.55
C ARG A 250 11.88 4.80 28.18
N VAL A 251 12.04 3.93 29.19
CA VAL A 251 12.22 2.47 29.01
C VAL A 251 11.09 1.84 28.20
N ALA A 252 9.86 2.34 28.37
CA ALA A 252 8.70 1.86 27.63
C ALA A 252 8.86 1.99 26.10
N VAL A 253 9.58 3.00 25.60
CA VAL A 253 9.77 3.21 24.16
C VAL A 253 10.68 2.13 23.57
N ALA A 254 11.75 1.74 24.28
CA ALA A 254 12.62 0.65 23.87
C ALA A 254 11.88 -0.70 23.84
N ALA A 255 11.06 -0.98 24.87
CA ALA A 255 10.25 -2.20 24.91
C ALA A 255 9.29 -2.30 23.71
N LYS A 256 8.71 -1.18 23.27
CA LYS A 256 7.85 -1.15 22.06
C LYS A 256 8.61 -1.64 20.82
N LEU A 257 9.90 -1.34 20.67
CA LEU A 257 10.67 -1.70 19.47
C LEU A 257 10.93 -3.20 19.30
N SER A 258 10.78 -3.98 20.38
CA SER A 258 11.05 -5.41 20.40
C SER A 258 9.86 -6.30 20.05
N HIS A 259 8.66 -5.73 20.01
CA HIS A 259 7.44 -6.48 19.76
C HIS A 259 6.97 -6.35 18.30
N PRO A 260 6.34 -7.40 17.74
CA PRO A 260 5.66 -7.29 16.46
C PRO A 260 4.54 -6.23 16.53
N ALA A 261 4.11 -5.77 15.35
CA ALA A 261 2.92 -4.94 15.21
C ALA A 261 1.81 -5.77 14.55
N ILE A 262 0.80 -6.18 15.31
CA ILE A 262 -0.26 -7.04 14.79
C ILE A 262 -1.44 -6.25 14.20
N SER A 263 -1.41 -4.92 14.31
CA SER A 263 -2.44 -4.01 13.81
C SER A 263 -1.84 -2.72 13.24
N ALA A 264 -2.65 -1.95 12.52
CA ALA A 264 -2.27 -0.64 11.99
C ALA A 264 -1.88 0.33 13.11
N ASP A 265 -2.67 0.37 14.19
CA ASP A 265 -2.43 1.24 15.34
C ASP A 265 -1.14 0.87 16.08
N GLU A 266 -0.86 -0.42 16.22
CA GLU A 266 0.40 -0.88 16.79
C GLU A 266 1.58 -0.52 15.90
N PHE A 267 1.45 -0.71 14.59
CA PHE A 267 2.47 -0.35 13.60
C PHE A 267 2.78 1.15 13.67
N GLU A 268 1.75 2.00 13.71
CA GLU A 268 1.93 3.45 13.88
C GLU A 268 2.57 3.77 15.24
N SER A 269 2.15 3.11 16.32
CA SER A 269 2.77 3.29 17.64
C SER A 269 4.24 2.86 17.64
N ARG A 270 4.64 1.84 16.88
CA ARG A 270 6.04 1.40 16.76
C ARG A 270 6.87 2.39 15.94
N CYS A 271 6.34 2.81 14.79
CA CYS A 271 6.97 3.83 13.95
C CYS A 271 7.17 5.16 14.71
N SER A 272 6.20 5.55 15.54
CA SER A 272 6.29 6.72 16.41
C SER A 272 7.36 6.55 17.48
N ALA A 273 7.39 5.40 18.17
CA ALA A 273 8.43 5.09 19.16
C ALA A 273 9.85 5.12 18.55
N LEU A 274 10.01 4.58 17.35
CA LEU A 274 11.27 4.61 16.62
C LEU A 274 11.65 6.04 16.23
N SER A 275 10.70 6.82 15.70
CA SER A 275 10.92 8.23 15.37
C SER A 275 11.34 9.05 16.58
N ASP A 276 10.74 8.81 17.76
CA ASP A 276 11.07 9.52 18.99
C ASP A 276 12.52 9.22 19.42
N ILE A 277 12.97 7.97 19.31
CA ILE A 277 14.36 7.58 19.61
C ILE A 277 15.33 8.26 18.64
N LEU A 278 15.08 8.17 17.32
CA LEU A 278 15.97 8.74 16.31
C LEU A 278 16.04 10.28 16.39
N ASN A 279 14.93 10.94 16.69
CA ASN A 279 14.91 12.39 16.90
C ASN A 279 15.52 12.78 18.25
N GLY A 280 15.58 11.87 19.21
CA GLY A 280 16.15 12.06 20.54
C GLY A 280 17.67 11.90 20.64
N PHE A 281 18.38 11.68 19.53
CA PHE A 281 19.84 11.64 19.55
C PHE A 281 20.41 12.97 20.06
N ASN A 282 21.43 12.87 20.90
CA ASN A 282 22.10 13.96 21.58
C ASN A 282 23.09 14.68 20.66
N LEU A 283 22.53 15.37 19.67
CA LEU A 283 23.28 16.15 18.69
C LEU A 283 22.92 17.64 18.82
N PRO A 284 23.84 18.57 18.49
CA PRO A 284 23.56 20.00 18.55
C PRO A 284 22.30 20.38 17.76
N SER A 285 21.45 21.26 18.28
CA SER A 285 20.09 21.52 17.78
C SER A 285 19.99 22.54 16.62
N ASN A 286 21.07 22.75 15.85
CA ASN A 286 21.10 23.77 14.78
C ASN A 286 20.41 23.31 13.47
N GLY A 287 19.56 22.28 13.54
CA GLY A 287 18.89 21.63 12.43
C GLY A 287 18.13 20.38 12.88
N GLY A 288 17.57 19.61 11.93
CA GLY A 288 16.96 18.31 12.25
C GLY A 288 18.01 17.31 12.74
N THR A 289 17.69 16.51 13.77
CA THR A 289 18.63 15.64 14.49
C THR A 289 19.51 14.79 13.57
N LEU A 290 18.92 14.13 12.57
CA LEU A 290 19.68 13.30 11.62
C LEU A 290 20.53 14.11 10.62
N ASN A 291 20.16 15.37 10.30
CA ASN A 291 21.04 16.24 9.52
C ASN A 291 22.27 16.66 10.34
N ASN A 292 22.08 16.91 11.64
CA ASN A 292 23.19 17.22 12.54
C ASN A 292 24.11 16.00 12.70
N MET A 293 23.54 14.79 12.63
CA MET A 293 24.34 13.55 12.58
C MET A 293 25.23 13.50 11.35
N LYS A 294 24.69 13.82 10.16
CA LYS A 294 25.49 13.91 8.92
C LYS A 294 26.63 14.91 9.05
N ALA A 295 26.34 16.11 9.57
CA ALA A 295 27.37 17.14 9.77
C ALA A 295 28.48 16.61 10.70
N LYS A 296 28.11 16.00 11.83
CA LYS A 296 29.10 15.43 12.75
C LYS A 296 29.89 14.28 12.15
N LEU A 297 29.25 13.43 11.34
CA LEU A 297 29.93 12.35 10.62
C LEU A 297 30.90 12.91 9.56
N THR A 298 30.58 14.03 8.91
CA THR A 298 31.53 14.73 8.03
C THR A 298 32.75 15.21 8.80
N ASP A 299 32.55 15.79 9.99
CA ASP A 299 33.67 16.25 10.83
C ASP A 299 34.58 15.09 11.27
N LEU A 300 33.99 13.92 11.55
CA LEU A 300 34.72 12.75 12.04
C LEU A 300 35.42 11.97 10.92
N LEU A 301 34.76 11.78 9.77
CA LEU A 301 35.20 10.86 8.70
C LEU A 301 35.75 11.58 7.47
N GLY A 302 35.54 12.90 7.36
CA GLY A 302 35.96 13.70 6.22
C GLY A 302 35.43 13.15 4.89
N ALA A 303 36.33 12.91 3.94
CA ALA A 303 35.99 12.40 2.60
C ALA A 303 35.36 10.99 2.60
N HIS A 304 35.50 10.22 3.68
CA HIS A 304 34.98 8.86 3.79
C HIS A 304 33.54 8.80 4.31
N ALA A 305 32.91 9.94 4.64
CA ALA A 305 31.59 9.98 5.26
C ALA A 305 30.43 9.48 4.37
N GLY A 306 30.66 9.20 3.08
CA GLY A 306 29.61 8.89 2.10
C GLY A 306 28.70 7.73 2.51
N ARG A 307 29.26 6.57 2.90
CA ARG A 307 28.46 5.41 3.33
C ARG A 307 27.64 5.71 4.59
N ALA A 308 28.22 6.41 5.56
CA ALA A 308 27.52 6.81 6.77
C ALA A 308 26.39 7.81 6.46
N HIS A 309 26.58 8.71 5.49
CA HIS A 309 25.54 9.64 5.04
C HIS A 309 24.35 8.92 4.39
N ASP A 310 24.60 7.92 3.54
CA ASP A 310 23.54 7.12 2.91
C ASP A 310 22.72 6.33 3.95
N ALA A 311 23.40 5.80 4.97
CA ALA A 311 22.75 5.15 6.10
C ALA A 311 21.87 6.15 6.90
N VAL A 312 22.36 7.37 7.15
CA VAL A 312 21.54 8.40 7.81
C VAL A 312 20.35 8.83 6.95
N ASP A 313 20.47 8.92 5.62
CA ASP A 313 19.30 9.18 4.77
C ASP A 313 18.28 8.04 4.80
N THR A 314 18.75 6.80 4.93
CA THR A 314 17.86 5.65 5.15
C THR A 314 17.06 5.81 6.45
N LEU A 315 17.71 6.21 7.56
CA LEU A 315 17.00 6.52 8.82
C LEU A 315 16.00 7.68 8.68
N ARG A 316 16.32 8.69 7.87
CA ARG A 316 15.38 9.79 7.56
C ARG A 316 14.17 9.33 6.76
N ASP A 317 14.37 8.41 5.83
CA ASP A 317 13.28 7.81 5.05
C ASP A 317 12.37 6.96 5.95
N VAL A 318 12.92 6.25 6.95
CA VAL A 318 12.13 5.57 7.99
C VAL A 318 11.24 6.55 8.77
N ILE A 319 11.78 7.69 9.20
CA ILE A 319 10.97 8.72 9.88
C ILE A 319 9.90 9.31 8.94
N ALA A 320 10.23 9.49 7.65
CA ALA A 320 9.30 10.02 6.67
C ALA A 320 8.06 9.14 6.48
N ILE A 321 8.19 7.81 6.63
CA ILE A 321 7.06 6.88 6.56
C ILE A 321 6.00 7.21 7.62
N ARG A 322 6.42 7.56 8.84
CA ARG A 322 5.53 8.04 9.91
C ARG A 322 4.95 9.42 9.57
N ALA A 323 5.76 10.35 9.07
CA ALA A 323 5.30 11.69 8.73
C ALA A 323 4.23 11.70 7.62
N GLY A 324 4.31 10.77 6.67
CA GLY A 324 3.30 10.57 5.64
C GLY A 324 1.94 10.10 6.16
N GLN A 325 1.89 9.45 7.33
CA GLN A 325 0.65 9.01 7.96
C GLN A 325 -0.12 10.18 8.61
N GLN A 326 0.55 11.30 8.92
CA GLN A 326 -0.02 12.41 9.70
C GLN A 326 -0.25 13.71 8.89
N HIS A 327 -0.41 13.61 7.56
CA HIS A 327 -0.92 14.65 6.64
C HIS A 327 0.04 15.69 6.02
N SER A 328 1.38 15.65 6.20
CA SER A 328 2.27 16.74 5.68
C SER A 328 3.42 16.35 4.73
N ALA A 329 3.77 15.06 4.59
CA ALA A 329 4.95 14.64 3.82
C ALA A 329 4.68 13.44 2.87
N VAL A 330 3.51 13.43 2.23
CA VAL A 330 2.98 12.31 1.43
C VAL A 330 3.98 11.79 0.39
N LEU A 331 4.57 12.67 -0.44
CA LEU A 331 5.47 12.26 -1.53
C LEU A 331 6.78 11.61 -1.04
N ARG A 332 7.36 12.10 0.07
CA ARG A 332 8.60 11.51 0.60
C ARG A 332 8.32 10.17 1.27
N ALA A 333 7.22 10.07 2.00
CA ALA A 333 6.77 8.83 2.61
C ALA A 333 6.47 7.75 1.56
N GLU A 334 5.79 8.11 0.46
CA GLU A 334 5.52 7.20 -0.66
C GLU A 334 6.81 6.69 -1.31
N ARG A 335 7.78 7.58 -1.58
CA ARG A 335 9.10 7.18 -2.09
C ARG A 335 9.84 6.27 -1.13
N ALA A 336 9.81 6.57 0.16
CA ALA A 336 10.45 5.73 1.19
C ALA A 336 9.79 4.35 1.27
N ARG A 337 8.46 4.27 1.27
CA ARG A 337 7.71 3.00 1.24
C ARG A 337 8.06 2.19 0.01
N SER A 338 8.06 2.81 -1.17
CA SER A 338 8.43 2.15 -2.43
C SER A 338 9.88 1.67 -2.40
N ARG A 339 10.82 2.51 -1.94
CA ARG A 339 12.24 2.15 -1.80
C ARG A 339 12.45 0.96 -0.87
N PHE A 340 11.68 0.90 0.22
CA PHE A 340 11.80 -0.17 1.19
C PHE A 340 11.00 -1.40 0.83
N GLY A 341 10.15 -1.37 -0.21
CA GLY A 341 9.25 -2.47 -0.54
C GLY A 341 8.13 -2.67 0.49
N LEU A 342 7.76 -1.61 1.22
CA LEU A 342 6.65 -1.65 2.18
C LEU A 342 5.33 -1.59 1.42
N ASN A 343 4.38 -2.44 1.82
CA ASN A 343 3.05 -2.47 1.23
C ASN A 343 2.32 -1.13 1.49
N ALA A 344 1.86 -0.47 0.43
CA ALA A 344 1.13 0.79 0.55
C ALA A 344 -0.25 0.63 1.21
N LEU A 345 -0.81 -0.58 1.17
CA LEU A 345 -2.13 -0.93 1.68
C LEU A 345 -1.97 -2.02 2.74
N GLY A 346 -2.55 -1.75 3.91
CA GLY A 346 -2.46 -2.59 5.10
C GLY A 346 -2.88 -4.03 4.88
N GLY A 347 -2.16 -4.95 5.52
CA GLY A 347 -2.54 -6.36 5.56
C GLY A 347 -1.60 -7.16 6.47
N ASP A 348 -0.29 -7.00 6.28
CA ASP A 348 0.72 -7.61 7.14
C ASP A 348 1.54 -6.54 7.86
N TRP A 349 0.99 -6.05 8.97
CA TRP A 349 1.64 -5.04 9.81
C TRP A 349 2.89 -5.60 10.51
N ALA A 350 2.90 -6.90 10.79
CA ALA A 350 4.00 -7.55 11.48
C ALA A 350 5.21 -7.64 10.54
N ALA A 351 5.01 -8.10 9.29
CA ALA A 351 6.08 -8.15 8.29
C ALA A 351 6.59 -6.75 7.92
N GLN A 352 5.69 -5.77 7.75
CA GLN A 352 6.12 -4.40 7.47
C GLN A 352 6.95 -3.81 8.61
N TRP A 353 6.55 -4.08 9.86
CA TRP A 353 7.35 -3.64 11.01
C TRP A 353 8.70 -4.34 11.06
N GLU A 354 8.74 -5.65 10.80
CA GLU A 354 9.97 -6.43 10.77
C GLU A 354 10.95 -5.92 9.70
N GLN A 355 10.42 -5.57 8.53
CA GLN A 355 11.17 -4.95 7.44
C GLN A 355 11.75 -3.59 7.85
N ILE A 356 10.96 -2.74 8.51
CA ILE A 356 11.46 -1.46 9.07
C ILE A 356 12.55 -1.71 10.12
N ARG A 357 12.39 -2.70 11.02
CA ARG A 357 13.41 -3.06 12.01
C ARG A 357 14.71 -3.47 11.31
N GLY A 358 14.64 -4.36 10.33
CA GLY A 358 15.81 -4.85 9.58
C GLY A 358 16.57 -3.73 8.87
N ILE A 359 15.85 -2.87 8.13
CA ILE A 359 16.43 -1.72 7.44
C ILE A 359 17.09 -0.75 8.43
N THR A 360 16.43 -0.50 9.56
CA THR A 360 16.96 0.37 10.61
C THR A 360 18.23 -0.22 11.23
N ILE A 361 18.23 -1.50 11.59
CA ILE A 361 19.41 -2.20 12.15
C ILE A 361 20.58 -2.11 11.18
N GLN A 362 20.36 -2.38 9.89
CA GLN A 362 21.39 -2.31 8.88
C GLN A 362 22.00 -0.90 8.79
N ALA A 363 21.16 0.14 8.75
CA ALA A 363 21.64 1.53 8.72
C ALA A 363 22.44 1.90 9.97
N LEU A 364 21.98 1.50 11.17
CA LEU A 364 22.71 1.73 12.42
C LEU A 364 24.08 1.02 12.43
N ASN A 365 24.13 -0.23 11.95
CA ASN A 365 25.36 -1.01 11.87
C ASN A 365 26.36 -0.39 10.88
N ILE A 366 25.91 0.11 9.72
CA ILE A 366 26.79 0.80 8.77
C ILE A 366 27.41 2.03 9.42
N ILE A 367 26.63 2.86 10.11
CA ILE A 367 27.16 4.05 10.80
C ILE A 367 28.19 3.62 11.85
N ARG A 368 27.86 2.60 12.65
CA ARG A 368 28.76 2.05 13.68
C ARG A 368 30.08 1.57 13.09
N GLU A 369 30.05 0.79 12.01
CA GLU A 369 31.23 0.29 11.31
C GLU A 369 32.13 1.43 10.84
N GLU A 370 31.54 2.44 10.20
CA GLU A 370 32.27 3.60 9.67
C GLU A 370 32.96 4.40 10.77
N ILE A 371 32.32 4.62 11.93
CA ILE A 371 32.97 5.36 13.05
C ILE A 371 33.93 4.49 13.85
N SER A 372 33.76 3.16 13.87
CA SER A 372 34.61 2.26 14.67
C SER A 372 36.05 2.24 14.18
N VAL A 373 36.31 2.60 12.92
CA VAL A 373 37.68 2.74 12.38
C VAL A 373 38.51 3.82 13.09
N LEU A 374 37.86 4.73 13.82
CA LEU A 374 38.49 5.81 14.59
C LEU A 374 38.84 5.38 16.02
N ILE A 375 38.36 4.22 16.47
CA ILE A 375 38.63 3.66 17.79
C ILE A 375 39.93 2.86 17.66
N THR A 376 41.05 3.51 17.92
CA THR A 376 42.38 2.90 17.91
C THR A 376 42.88 2.67 19.32
#